data_AF-A0A520K814-F1
#
_entry.id   AF-A0A520K814-F1
#
_cell.length_a   1.000
_cell.length_b   1.000
_cell.length_c   1.000
_cell.angle_alpha   90.00
_cell.angle_beta   90.00
_cell.angle_gamma   90.00
#
_symmetry.space_group_name_H-M   'P 1'
#
loop_
_entity.id
_entity.type
_entity.pdbx_description
1 polymer ?
#
loop_
_entity_poly.entity_id
_entity_poly.type
_entity_poly.pdbx_seq_one_letter_code
_entity_poly.pdbx_strand_id
1 'polypeptide(L)'
;MGESFSNLQFGFFPGYISLFAIGIRASHNNWFDQFNEAVGLRWFKRSVPALFLFPVIEVLGGALEDITPFLGGVHWQSFAYALWEAFVGIGLIAGLFVLFRRKFDAQTRFTTTLSDNAYTVFIIHAPVIVFLSYALRGLYLYPLVKFALVSVSGVGLCFLISHFVIRRIPYSEKVFQPCPPPCAIWRG
;
A
#
# COMPACT_ATOMS: atom_id res chain seq x y z
N MET A 1 -5.75 -17.73 2.52
CA MET A 1 -6.83 -16.74 2.77
C MET A 1 -7.89 -17.35 3.69
N GLY A 2 -7.76 -17.14 5.01
CA GLY A 2 -8.63 -17.75 6.01
C GLY A 2 -10.10 -17.32 5.88
N GLU A 3 -10.99 -18.19 6.36
CA GLU A 3 -12.44 -18.04 6.46
C GLU A 3 -12.88 -16.58 6.62
N SER A 4 -13.56 -16.05 5.60
CA SER A 4 -14.06 -14.68 5.55
C SER A 4 -15.33 -14.56 6.38
N PHE A 5 -15.23 -14.64 7.70
CA PHE A 5 -16.39 -14.39 8.55
C PHE A 5 -16.71 -12.89 8.49
N SER A 6 -17.80 -12.53 7.83
CA SER A 6 -18.22 -11.13 7.63
C SER A 6 -17.18 -10.25 6.91
N ASN A 7 -16.56 -10.74 5.83
CA ASN A 7 -15.57 -10.00 5.01
C ASN A 7 -14.25 -9.63 5.76
N LEU A 8 -14.09 -10.03 7.03
CA LEU A 8 -12.90 -9.78 7.82
C LEU A 8 -11.91 -10.93 7.63
N GLN A 9 -10.78 -10.64 6.98
CA GLN A 9 -9.72 -11.62 6.78
C GLN A 9 -8.80 -11.67 8.01
N PHE A 10 -9.21 -12.42 9.04
CA PHE A 10 -8.47 -12.52 10.31
C PHE A 10 -7.01 -12.97 10.15
N GLY A 11 -6.69 -13.71 9.08
CA GLY A 11 -5.33 -14.15 8.78
C GLY A 11 -4.31 -13.03 8.66
N PHE A 12 -4.72 -11.81 8.27
CA PHE A 12 -3.82 -10.67 8.10
C PHE A 12 -3.70 -9.80 9.36
N PHE A 13 -4.58 -9.97 10.35
CA PHE A 13 -4.61 -9.13 11.55
C PHE A 13 -3.30 -9.17 12.36
N PRO A 14 -2.66 -10.34 12.58
CA PRO A 14 -1.38 -10.39 13.30
C PRO A 14 -0.29 -9.55 12.62
N GLY A 15 -0.24 -9.56 11.28
CA GLY A 15 0.68 -8.74 10.49
C GLY A 15 0.43 -7.25 10.68
N TYR A 16 -0.82 -6.82 10.59
CA TYR A 16 -1.20 -5.41 10.79
C TYR A 16 -0.93 -4.92 12.21
N ILE A 17 -1.31 -5.70 13.23
CA ILE A 17 -1.06 -5.35 14.64
C ILE A 17 0.44 -5.22 14.91
N SER A 18 1.25 -6.15 14.38
CA SER A 18 2.70 -6.12 14.53
C SER A 18 3.31 -4.88 13.88
N LEU A 19 2.92 -4.58 12.63
CA LEU A 19 3.39 -3.39 11.92
C LEU A 19 2.98 -2.10 12.64
N PHE A 20 1.76 -2.05 13.18
CA PHE A 20 1.26 -0.91 13.94
C PHE A 20 2.05 -0.70 15.24
N ALA A 21 2.26 -1.76 16.03
CA ALA A 21 3.02 -1.71 17.26
C ALA A 21 4.49 -1.29 17.01
N ILE A 22 5.12 -1.86 15.97
CA ILE A 22 6.47 -1.47 15.54
C ILE A 22 6.50 0.00 15.11
N GLY A 23 5.49 0.47 14.38
CA GLY A 23 5.35 1.86 13.97
C GLY A 23 5.31 2.83 15.15
N ILE A 24 4.53 2.54 16.19
CA ILE A 24 4.48 3.32 17.44
C ILE A 24 5.84 3.34 18.12
N ARG A 25 6.50 2.18 18.22
CA ARG A 25 7.83 2.11 18.85
C ARG A 25 8.88 2.88 18.06
N ALA A 26 8.81 2.81 16.73
CA ALA A 26 9.71 3.48 15.81
C ALA A 26 9.56 5.01 15.87
N SER A 27 8.33 5.52 15.99
CA SER A 27 8.07 6.96 16.10
C SER A 27 8.62 7.54 17.41
N HIS A 28 8.51 6.79 18.52
CA HIS A 28 9.01 7.26 19.82
C HIS A 28 10.54 7.28 19.91
N ASN A 29 11.24 6.46 19.12
CA ASN A 29 12.70 6.35 19.16
C ASN A 29 13.42 7.03 17.98
N ASN A 30 12.70 7.79 17.15
CA ASN A 30 13.24 8.39 15.91
C ASN A 30 13.96 7.36 15.02
N TRP A 31 13.48 6.10 15.00
CA TRP A 31 14.09 5.02 14.22
C TRP A 31 14.08 5.31 12.73
N PHE A 32 13.09 6.07 12.26
CA PHE A 32 12.99 6.49 10.86
C PHE A 32 14.16 7.38 10.42
N ASP A 33 14.64 8.27 11.29
CA ASP A 33 15.75 9.17 10.97
C ASP A 33 17.09 8.45 10.97
N GLN A 34 17.28 7.54 11.94
CA GLN A 34 18.50 6.77 12.15
C GLN A 34 18.59 5.51 11.28
N PHE A 35 17.58 5.24 10.45
CA PHE A 35 17.49 4.02 9.68
C PHE A 35 18.64 3.90 8.67
N ASN A 36 19.39 2.80 8.74
CA ASN A 36 20.51 2.55 7.83
C ASN A 36 20.00 2.24 6.42
N GLU A 37 20.21 3.18 5.51
CA GLU A 37 19.79 3.08 4.10
C GLU A 37 20.37 1.85 3.39
N ALA A 38 21.61 1.45 3.73
CA ALA A 38 22.25 0.28 3.14
C ALA A 38 21.59 -1.03 3.59
N VAL A 39 20.96 -1.07 4.76
CA VAL A 39 20.16 -2.22 5.20
C VAL A 39 18.86 -2.26 4.39
N GLY A 40 18.10 -1.16 4.33
CA GLY A 40 16.83 -1.12 3.60
C GLY A 40 16.99 -1.47 2.12
N LEU A 41 18.01 -0.94 1.44
CA LEU A 41 18.25 -1.24 0.02
C LEU A 41 18.73 -2.69 -0.22
N ARG A 42 19.48 -3.27 0.72
CA ARG A 42 19.86 -4.70 0.66
C ARG A 42 18.65 -5.61 0.81
N TRP A 43 17.74 -5.26 1.73
CA TRP A 43 16.48 -5.98 1.90
C TRP A 43 15.59 -5.83 0.66
N PHE A 44 15.45 -4.61 0.13
CA PHE A 44 14.72 -4.36 -1.12
C PHE A 44 15.24 -5.22 -2.28
N LYS A 45 16.57 -5.24 -2.49
CA LYS A 45 17.20 -6.02 -3.55
C LYS A 45 16.97 -7.53 -3.39
N ARG A 46 16.77 -8.03 -2.17
CA ARG A 46 16.45 -9.44 -1.90
C ARG A 46 14.95 -9.74 -2.01
N SER A 47 14.10 -8.79 -1.64
CA SER A 47 12.64 -8.94 -1.70
C SER A 47 12.07 -8.82 -3.11
N VAL A 48 12.68 -8.02 -3.99
CA VAL A 48 12.23 -7.89 -5.39
C VAL A 48 12.30 -9.22 -6.16
N PRO A 49 13.42 -9.98 -6.13
CA PRO A 49 13.46 -11.33 -6.69
C PRO A 49 12.49 -12.28 -5.99
N ALA A 50 12.34 -12.15 -4.67
CA ALA A 50 11.39 -12.96 -3.92
C ALA A 50 9.95 -12.74 -4.39
N LEU A 51 9.59 -11.57 -4.93
CA LEU A 51 8.28 -11.34 -5.54
C LEU A 51 7.98 -12.33 -6.68
N PHE A 52 8.99 -12.64 -7.50
CA PHE A 52 8.88 -13.62 -8.59
C PHE A 52 8.92 -15.07 -8.11
N LEU A 53 9.28 -15.32 -6.84
CA LEU A 53 9.21 -16.65 -6.25
C LEU A 53 7.76 -17.11 -6.02
N PHE A 54 6.81 -16.18 -5.93
CA PHE A 54 5.40 -16.47 -5.70
C PHE A 54 4.79 -17.43 -6.73
N PRO A 55 4.79 -17.12 -8.05
CA PRO A 55 4.26 -18.05 -9.04
C PRO A 55 5.01 -19.38 -9.07
N VAL A 56 6.29 -19.41 -8.67
CA VAL A 56 7.07 -20.65 -8.57
C VAL A 56 6.57 -21.52 -7.42
N ILE A 57 6.30 -20.92 -6.26
CA ILE A 57 5.73 -21.62 -5.08
C ILE A 57 4.32 -22.12 -5.40
N GLU A 58 3.50 -21.35 -6.11
CA GLU A 58 2.14 -21.76 -6.51
C GLU A 58 2.18 -22.94 -7.48
N VAL A 59 2.99 -22.85 -8.54
CA VAL A 59 3.09 -23.93 -9.55
C VAL A 59 3.68 -25.21 -8.93
N LEU A 60 4.75 -25.10 -8.13
CA LEU A 60 5.36 -26.27 -7.48
C LEU A 60 4.50 -26.83 -6.34
N GLY A 61 3.68 -26.00 -5.70
CA GLY A 61 2.79 -26.39 -4.61
C GLY A 61 1.45 -26.97 -5.06
N GLY A 62 1.26 -27.17 -6.38
CA GLY A 62 0.06 -27.80 -6.94
C GLY A 62 -1.14 -26.88 -7.09
N ALA A 63 -0.95 -25.55 -7.05
CA ALA A 63 -2.05 -24.58 -7.15
C ALA A 63 -2.81 -24.65 -8.49
N LEU A 64 -2.23 -25.28 -9.51
CA LEU A 64 -2.89 -25.53 -10.80
C LEU A 64 -3.96 -26.64 -10.71
N GLU A 65 -3.86 -27.51 -9.70
CA GLU A 65 -4.80 -28.61 -9.47
C GLU A 65 -5.76 -28.27 -8.33
N ASP A 66 -5.26 -27.77 -7.20
CA ASP A 66 -6.06 -27.37 -6.05
C ASP A 66 -5.45 -26.19 -5.28
N ILE A 67 -6.21 -25.09 -5.16
CA ILE A 67 -5.84 -23.91 -4.37
C ILE A 67 -6.21 -24.03 -2.89
N THR A 68 -6.99 -25.05 -2.51
CA THR A 68 -7.48 -25.25 -1.13
C THR A 68 -6.36 -25.30 -0.07
N PRO A 69 -5.17 -25.89 -0.31
CA PRO A 69 -4.10 -25.92 0.68
C PRO A 69 -3.41 -24.56 0.91
N PHE A 70 -3.59 -23.60 -0.01
CA PHE A 70 -3.13 -22.21 0.10
C PHE A 70 -4.15 -21.30 0.79
N LEU A 71 -5.42 -21.71 0.79
CA LEU A 71 -6.48 -20.94 1.42
C LEU A 71 -6.40 -21.01 2.96
N GLY A 72 -5.88 -22.09 3.54
CA GLY A 72 -5.56 -22.17 4.97
C GLY A 72 -5.39 -23.60 5.44
N GLY A 73 -5.27 -23.81 6.76
CA GLY A 73 -5.11 -25.13 7.38
C GLY A 73 -3.67 -25.47 7.79
N VAL A 74 -3.46 -26.64 8.38
CA VAL A 74 -2.13 -27.15 8.79
C VAL A 74 -1.41 -27.75 7.58
N HIS A 75 -1.11 -26.89 6.61
CA HIS A 75 -0.45 -27.25 5.37
C HIS A 75 0.87 -26.49 5.23
N TRP A 76 1.89 -27.16 4.72
CA TRP A 76 3.20 -26.56 4.51
C TRP A 76 3.13 -25.43 3.46
N GLN A 77 2.19 -25.51 2.51
CA GLN A 77 1.92 -24.49 1.50
C GLN A 77 1.45 -23.17 2.15
N SER A 78 0.50 -23.24 3.09
CA SER A 78 0.02 -22.07 3.85
C SER A 78 1.13 -21.44 4.70
N PHE A 79 1.99 -22.26 5.32
CA PHE A 79 3.15 -21.76 6.07
C PHE A 79 4.18 -21.07 5.16
N ALA A 80 4.54 -21.70 4.03
CA ALA A 80 5.48 -21.13 3.06
C ALA A 80 4.95 -19.80 2.49
N TYR A 81 3.66 -19.74 2.19
CA TYR A 81 2.99 -18.51 1.73
C TYR A 81 3.06 -17.40 2.78
N ALA A 82 2.68 -17.67 4.04
CA ALA A 82 2.71 -16.67 5.09
C ALA A 82 4.13 -16.14 5.38
N LEU A 83 5.14 -17.03 5.34
CA LEU A 83 6.54 -16.65 5.52
C LEU A 83 7.03 -15.79 4.34
N TRP A 84 6.68 -16.19 3.12
CA TRP A 84 6.98 -15.44 1.91
C TRP A 84 6.36 -14.04 1.94
N GLU A 85 5.08 -13.94 2.30
CA GLU A 85 4.35 -12.69 2.41
C GLU A 85 4.97 -11.76 3.45
N ALA A 86 5.28 -12.25 4.65
CA ALA A 86 5.92 -11.46 5.69
C ALA A 86 7.30 -10.94 5.24
N PHE A 87 8.09 -11.79 4.59
CA PHE A 87 9.44 -11.43 4.12
C PHE A 87 9.41 -10.38 3.00
N VAL A 88 8.56 -10.60 2.00
CA VAL A 88 8.40 -9.66 0.87
C VAL A 88 7.79 -8.36 1.36
N GLY A 89 6.76 -8.42 2.22
CA GLY A 89 6.10 -7.24 2.79
C GLY A 89 7.06 -6.35 3.56
N ILE A 90 7.81 -6.89 4.52
CA ILE A 90 8.77 -6.11 5.32
C ILE A 90 9.88 -5.52 4.44
N GLY A 91 10.45 -6.32 3.53
CA GLY A 91 11.54 -5.84 2.69
C GLY A 91 11.10 -4.84 1.62
N LEU A 92 9.87 -4.94 1.12
CA LEU A 92 9.26 -3.90 0.27
C LEU A 92 9.01 -2.63 1.09
N ILE A 93 8.38 -2.69 2.25
CA ILE A 93 8.14 -1.51 3.11
C ILE A 93 9.45 -0.78 3.42
N ALA A 94 10.46 -1.51 3.93
CA ALA A 94 11.76 -0.92 4.26
C ALA A 94 12.50 -0.38 3.03
N GLY A 95 12.42 -1.10 1.92
CA GLY A 95 13.07 -0.72 0.67
C GLY A 95 12.45 0.51 0.01
N LEU A 96 11.13 0.54 -0.07
CA LEU A 96 10.38 1.66 -0.62
C LEU A 96 10.57 2.89 0.27
N PHE A 97 10.54 2.73 1.60
CA PHE A 97 10.83 3.81 2.54
C PHE A 97 12.20 4.46 2.26
N VAL A 98 13.26 3.66 2.13
CA VAL A 98 14.61 4.18 1.81
C VAL A 98 14.67 4.77 0.40
N LEU A 99 14.01 4.17 -0.59
CA LEU A 99 14.01 4.66 -1.97
C LEU A 99 13.34 6.04 -2.07
N PHE A 100 12.18 6.20 -1.43
CA PHE A 100 11.47 7.48 -1.37
C PHE A 100 12.28 8.52 -0.60
N ARG A 101 12.87 8.15 0.55
CA ARG A 101 13.74 9.05 1.33
C ARG A 101 14.98 9.50 0.55
N ARG A 102 15.59 8.65 -0.28
CA ARG A 102 16.79 9.02 -1.05
C ARG A 102 16.50 9.82 -2.32
N LYS A 103 15.48 9.40 -3.07
CA LYS A 103 15.23 9.89 -4.44
C LYS A 103 14.12 10.94 -4.50
N PHE A 104 13.22 10.95 -3.53
CA PHE A 104 12.00 11.75 -3.51
C PHE A 104 11.84 12.56 -2.21
N ASP A 105 12.94 12.90 -1.54
CA ASP A 105 12.93 13.73 -0.31
C ASP A 105 12.52 15.19 -0.57
N ALA A 106 12.46 15.59 -1.85
CA ALA A 106 12.09 16.94 -2.24
C ALA A 106 10.57 17.15 -2.20
N GLN A 107 10.10 17.90 -1.20
CA GLN A 107 8.72 18.38 -1.15
C GLN A 107 8.56 19.63 -2.03
N THR A 108 7.94 19.47 -3.19
CA THR A 108 7.52 20.58 -4.07
C THR A 108 6.05 20.91 -3.81
N ARG A 109 5.60 22.12 -4.21
CA ARG A 109 4.17 22.51 -4.09
C ARG A 109 3.20 21.48 -4.69
N PHE A 110 3.61 20.81 -5.77
CA PHE A 110 2.83 19.74 -6.40
C PHE A 110 2.78 18.48 -5.54
N THR A 111 3.91 18.00 -5.01
CA THR A 111 3.95 16.78 -4.18
C THR A 111 3.26 16.97 -2.84
N THR A 112 3.35 18.16 -2.22
CA THR A 112 2.58 18.48 -1.01
C THR A 112 1.08 18.44 -1.28
N THR A 113 0.64 19.09 -2.37
CA THR A 113 -0.78 19.06 -2.77
C THR A 113 -1.27 17.63 -3.08
N LEU A 114 -0.43 16.78 -3.68
CA LEU A 114 -0.75 15.38 -3.93
C LEU A 114 -0.88 14.59 -2.62
N SER A 115 0.07 14.76 -1.69
CA SER A 115 0.05 14.11 -0.38
C SER A 115 -1.16 14.50 0.46
N ASP A 116 -1.52 15.78 0.50
CA ASP A 116 -2.69 16.29 1.24
C ASP A 116 -4.00 15.67 0.70
N ASN A 117 -4.06 15.39 -0.60
CA ASN A 117 -5.22 14.80 -1.25
C ASN A 117 -5.23 13.26 -1.22
N ALA A 118 -4.09 12.60 -1.00
CA ALA A 118 -3.93 11.16 -1.13
C ALA A 118 -4.87 10.37 -0.20
N TYR A 119 -5.05 10.83 1.04
CA TYR A 119 -5.96 10.19 1.99
C TYR A 119 -7.42 10.31 1.53
N THR A 120 -7.81 11.47 1.01
CA THR A 120 -9.18 11.64 0.52
C THR A 120 -9.43 10.83 -0.74
N VAL A 121 -8.47 10.81 -1.66
CA VAL A 121 -8.45 9.90 -2.83
C VAL A 121 -8.65 8.45 -2.38
N PHE A 122 -7.96 8.02 -1.32
CA PHE A 122 -8.10 6.68 -0.75
C PHE A 122 -9.50 6.41 -0.17
N ILE A 123 -10.27 7.39 0.25
CA ILE A 123 -11.66 7.16 0.68
C ILE A 123 -12.60 7.10 -0.55
N ILE A 124 -12.43 8.03 -1.49
CA ILE A 124 -13.36 8.18 -2.62
C ILE A 124 -13.09 7.19 -3.76
N HIS A 125 -11.92 6.55 -3.83
CA HIS A 125 -11.59 5.67 -4.95
C HIS A 125 -12.57 4.50 -5.08
N ALA A 126 -13.01 3.92 -3.95
CA ALA A 126 -13.92 2.78 -3.94
C ALA A 126 -15.24 3.07 -4.69
N PRO A 127 -16.02 4.11 -4.33
CA PRO A 127 -17.22 4.45 -5.11
C PRO A 127 -16.90 4.89 -6.54
N VAL A 128 -15.83 5.67 -6.76
CA VAL A 128 -15.46 6.15 -8.11
C VAL A 128 -15.19 4.98 -9.06
N ILE A 129 -14.44 3.97 -8.62
CA ILE A 129 -14.14 2.77 -9.42
C ILE A 129 -15.41 1.97 -9.69
N VAL A 130 -16.34 1.86 -8.74
CA VAL A 130 -17.62 1.17 -8.95
C VAL A 130 -18.46 1.89 -10.00
N PHE A 131 -18.60 3.22 -9.91
CA PHE A 131 -19.31 4.01 -10.90
C PHE A 131 -18.69 3.88 -12.30
N LEU A 132 -17.37 3.98 -12.38
CA LEU A 132 -16.63 3.87 -13.63
C LEU A 132 -16.75 2.47 -14.26
N SER A 133 -16.67 1.43 -13.43
CA SER A 133 -16.90 0.04 -13.84
C SER A 133 -18.31 -0.17 -14.40
N TYR A 134 -19.32 0.44 -13.76
CA TYR A 134 -20.71 0.37 -14.22
C TYR A 134 -20.92 1.14 -15.52
N ALA A 135 -20.38 2.36 -15.63
CA ALA A 135 -20.47 3.18 -16.84
C ALA A 135 -19.81 2.52 -18.05
N LEU A 136 -18.68 1.83 -17.86
CA LEU A 136 -17.96 1.13 -18.91
C LEU A 136 -18.51 -0.29 -19.17
N ARG A 137 -19.57 -0.73 -18.47
CA ARG A 137 -20.13 -2.09 -18.63
C ARG A 137 -20.58 -2.37 -20.06
N GLY A 138 -21.13 -1.38 -20.76
CA GLY A 138 -21.64 -1.52 -22.13
C GLY A 138 -20.58 -1.56 -23.24
N LEU A 139 -19.30 -1.31 -22.95
CA LEU A 139 -18.23 -1.33 -23.94
C LEU A 139 -17.62 -2.74 -24.06
N TYR A 140 -17.77 -3.34 -25.23
CA TYR A 140 -17.05 -4.54 -25.66
C TYR A 140 -15.61 -4.16 -26.08
N LEU A 141 -14.75 -3.99 -25.08
CA LEU A 141 -13.31 -3.78 -25.26
C LEU A 141 -12.54 -4.98 -24.69
N TYR A 142 -11.31 -5.19 -25.19
CA TYR A 142 -10.41 -6.19 -24.64
C TYR A 142 -10.19 -5.95 -23.14
N PRO A 143 -10.22 -6.98 -22.27
CA PRO A 143 -10.19 -6.81 -20.81
C PRO A 143 -9.01 -5.95 -20.30
N LEU A 144 -7.84 -6.10 -20.92
CA LEU A 144 -6.63 -5.33 -20.59
C LEU A 144 -6.77 -3.84 -20.90
N VAL A 145 -7.39 -3.51 -22.03
CA VAL A 145 -7.63 -2.11 -22.43
C VAL A 145 -8.65 -1.47 -21.51
N LYS A 146 -9.71 -2.21 -21.17
CA LYS A 146 -10.73 -1.75 -20.22
C LYS A 146 -10.13 -1.50 -18.84
N PHE A 147 -9.26 -2.39 -18.36
CA PHE A 147 -8.54 -2.22 -17.10
C PHE A 147 -7.62 -0.99 -17.11
N ALA A 148 -6.82 -0.81 -18.16
CA ALA A 148 -5.94 0.35 -18.30
C ALA A 148 -6.73 1.65 -18.32
N LEU A 149 -7.85 1.68 -19.06
CA LEU A 149 -8.72 2.84 -19.17
C LEU A 149 -9.37 3.18 -17.83
N VAL A 150 -9.94 2.18 -17.13
CA VAL A 150 -10.51 2.36 -15.77
C VAL A 150 -9.45 2.86 -14.80
N SER A 151 -8.22 2.33 -14.86
CA SER A 151 -7.15 2.70 -13.93
C SER A 151 -6.72 4.15 -14.14
N VAL A 152 -6.42 4.56 -15.38
CA VAL A 152 -5.97 5.92 -15.69
C VAL A 152 -7.08 6.94 -15.42
N SER A 153 -8.30 6.65 -15.89
CA SER A 153 -9.43 7.56 -15.69
C SER A 153 -9.87 7.60 -14.22
N GLY A 154 -9.86 6.49 -13.50
CA GLY A 154 -10.16 6.42 -12.07
C GLY A 154 -9.19 7.24 -11.23
N VAL A 155 -7.88 7.09 -11.46
CA VAL A 155 -6.86 7.89 -10.76
C VAL A 155 -7.03 9.38 -11.10
N GLY A 156 -7.18 9.72 -12.38
CA GLY A 156 -7.39 11.11 -12.80
C GLY A 156 -8.64 11.73 -12.19
N LEU A 157 -9.77 11.03 -12.24
CA LEU A 157 -11.04 11.48 -11.66
C LEU A 157 -10.95 11.60 -10.14
N CYS A 158 -10.31 10.67 -9.44
CA CYS A 158 -10.14 10.77 -7.99
C CYS A 158 -9.33 12.00 -7.60
N PHE A 159 -8.21 12.27 -8.28
CA PHE A 159 -7.41 13.47 -8.00
C PHE A 159 -8.14 14.76 -8.37
N LEU A 160 -8.89 14.77 -9.47
CA LEU A 160 -9.72 15.91 -9.85
C LEU A 160 -10.84 16.17 -8.84
N ILE A 161 -11.58 15.13 -8.45
CA ILE A 161 -12.64 15.22 -7.43
C ILE A 161 -12.05 15.67 -6.10
N SER A 162 -10.90 15.14 -5.68
CA SER A 162 -10.23 15.58 -4.45
C SER A 162 -9.86 17.06 -4.52
N HIS A 163 -9.28 17.50 -5.64
CA HIS A 163 -8.86 18.89 -5.82
C HIS A 163 -10.05 19.87 -5.87
N PHE A 164 -11.15 19.50 -6.54
CA PHE A 164 -12.30 20.37 -6.76
C PHE A 164 -13.34 20.34 -5.63
N VAL A 165 -13.56 19.17 -5.01
CA VAL A 165 -14.61 18.98 -3.98
C VAL A 165 -14.09 19.27 -2.58
N ILE A 166 -12.85 18.88 -2.23
CA ILE A 166 -12.35 19.02 -0.85
C ILE A 166 -11.71 20.37 -0.55
N ARG A 167 -11.13 21.07 -1.53
CA ARG A 167 -10.74 22.48 -1.34
C ARG A 167 -11.94 23.42 -1.09
N ARG A 168 -13.17 22.96 -1.31
CA ARG A 168 -14.41 23.70 -1.04
C ARG A 168 -15.04 23.39 0.32
N ILE A 169 -14.53 22.41 1.07
CA ILE A 169 -15.10 22.03 2.38
C ILE A 169 -14.15 22.54 3.49
N PRO A 170 -14.49 23.64 4.18
CA PRO A 170 -13.65 24.31 5.17
C PRO A 170 -13.71 23.60 6.53
N TYR A 171 -13.39 22.30 6.57
CA TYR A 171 -13.41 21.52 7.83
C TYR A 171 -12.25 20.53 7.97
N SER A 172 -11.47 20.27 6.92
CA SER A 172 -10.25 19.45 7.01
C SER A 172 -9.06 20.21 7.63
N GLU A 173 -9.07 21.54 7.63
CA GLU A 173 -7.99 22.34 8.22
C GLU A 173 -7.83 22.18 9.74
N LYS A 174 -8.81 21.64 10.47
CA LYS A 174 -8.70 21.51 11.94
C LYS A 174 -8.09 20.19 12.43
N VAL A 175 -7.94 19.19 11.56
CA VAL A 175 -7.32 17.89 11.89
C VAL A 175 -6.02 17.66 11.10
N PHE A 176 -5.86 18.32 9.94
CA PHE A 176 -4.77 18.08 8.99
C PHE A 176 -3.74 19.21 8.89
N GLN A 177 -3.60 20.13 9.86
CA GLN A 177 -2.47 21.08 9.80
C GLN A 177 -1.15 20.32 9.92
N PRO A 178 -0.28 20.32 8.89
CA PRO A 178 1.12 20.01 9.09
C PRO A 178 1.65 21.11 10.01
N CYS A 179 2.43 20.70 11.02
CA CYS A 179 3.09 21.62 11.94
C CYS A 179 3.70 22.79 11.17
N PRO A 180 3.38 24.06 11.50
CA PRO A 180 3.93 25.20 10.78
C PRO A 180 5.46 25.20 10.90
N PRO A 181 6.22 25.47 9.83
CA PRO A 181 7.65 25.71 9.96
C PRO A 181 7.86 26.98 10.79
N PRO A 182 8.73 27.00 11.83
CA PRO A 182 9.90 26.15 12.03
C PRO A 182 9.84 25.33 13.33
N CYS A 183 9.77 24.00 13.23
CA CYS A 183 10.11 23.12 14.36
C CYS A 183 11.64 22.94 14.43
N ALA A 184 12.34 24.05 14.68
CA ALA A 184 13.77 24.08 14.97
C ALA A 184 14.05 23.63 16.43
N ILE A 185 13.55 22.45 16.82
CA ILE A 185 13.68 21.92 18.19
C ILE A 185 14.44 20.58 18.23
N TRP A 186 14.86 20.02 17.08
CA TRP A 186 15.68 18.80 17.02
C TRP A 186 17.15 19.03 16.60
N ARG A 187 17.73 20.17 16.99
CA ARG A 187 19.20 20.30 17.15
C ARG A 187 19.51 20.48 18.63
N GLY A 188 19.91 19.38 19.27
CA GLY A 188 20.41 19.30 20.64
C GLY A 188 20.93 17.91 20.87
#